data_AF-A0A3B9MGR4-F1
#
_entry.id   AF-A0A3B9MGR4-F1
#
_cell.length_a   1.000
_cell.length_b   1.000
_cell.length_c   1.000
_cell.angle_alpha   90.00
_cell.angle_beta   90.00
_cell.angle_gamma   90.00
#
_symmetry.space_group_name_H-M   'P 1'
#
loop_
_entity.id
_entity.type
_entity.pdbx_description
1 polymer ?
#
loop_
_entity_poly.entity_id
_entity_poly.type
_entity_poly.pdbx_seq_one_letter_code
_entity_poly.pdbx_strand_id
1 'polypeptide(L)'
;SPTSNVQRPADAGTAGGPAAHGSSQHATEADAVSSSPETARMIPSPPMNHATEADAVPSAEGVTSFIDITDFAKVELRVGEVLTAERIPKADKLLLLTVDIGEEKPRQILAGIAQHYEPEQIRGRKIAVVANLKPRKLRGYESQGMLLAASVGDEGKPVIATFAEDVPNGARLK
;
A
#
# COMPACT_ATOMS: atom_id res chain seq x y z
N SER A 1 -25.05 42.59 -7.01
CA SER A 1 -26.37 42.71 -6.37
C SER A 1 -27.43 42.33 -7.38
N PRO A 2 -28.31 41.37 -7.07
CA PRO A 2 -29.42 41.52 -6.11
C PRO A 2 -29.25 40.63 -4.85
N THR A 3 -29.43 41.17 -3.64
CA THR A 3 -30.64 41.10 -2.78
C THR A 3 -30.83 39.69 -2.18
N SER A 4 -30.39 39.46 -0.92
CA SER A 4 -31.24 39.44 0.31
C SER A 4 -32.43 38.47 0.17
N ASN A 5 -32.78 37.58 1.09
CA ASN A 5 -32.51 37.33 2.51
C ASN A 5 -33.39 36.09 2.82
N VAL A 6 -33.08 35.26 3.82
CA VAL A 6 -34.04 34.74 4.83
C VAL A 6 -33.39 33.63 5.65
N GLN A 7 -33.26 33.99 6.92
CA GLN A 7 -32.95 33.25 8.14
C GLN A 7 -34.09 32.29 8.52
N ARG A 8 -33.80 31.11 9.11
CA ARG A 8 -34.08 30.80 10.55
C ARG A 8 -33.80 29.34 10.97
N PRO A 9 -33.58 29.11 12.29
CA PRO A 9 -32.92 27.96 12.90
C PRO A 9 -33.88 27.11 13.79
N ALA A 10 -33.29 26.29 14.70
CA ALA A 10 -33.87 25.56 15.85
C ALA A 10 -34.27 24.08 15.57
N ASP A 11 -34.14 23.08 16.44
CA ASP A 11 -33.59 22.91 17.80
C ASP A 11 -33.73 21.39 18.19
N ALA A 12 -33.02 21.00 19.26
CA ALA A 12 -33.34 19.95 20.26
C ALA A 12 -33.02 18.43 20.08
N GLY A 13 -32.35 17.91 21.14
CA GLY A 13 -32.53 16.58 21.76
C GLY A 13 -31.27 15.70 21.77
N THR A 14 -30.36 15.66 22.75
CA THR A 14 -30.39 15.30 24.20
C THR A 14 -30.44 13.79 24.54
N ALA A 15 -29.46 13.41 25.39
CA ALA A 15 -29.35 12.24 26.30
C ALA A 15 -29.00 10.86 25.68
N GLY A 16 -28.13 10.02 26.25
CA GLY A 16 -27.47 10.03 27.55
C GLY A 16 -26.46 8.86 27.63
N GLY A 17 -25.52 8.92 28.59
CA GLY A 17 -24.48 7.91 28.82
C GLY A 17 -24.94 6.69 29.66
N PRO A 18 -24.13 6.21 30.60
CA PRO A 18 -23.16 5.12 30.43
C PRO A 18 -23.39 3.96 31.44
N ALA A 19 -22.73 2.81 31.26
CA ALA A 19 -22.30 1.83 32.29
C ALA A 19 -22.07 0.43 31.66
N ALA A 20 -21.33 -0.55 32.19
CA ALA A 20 -20.23 -0.70 33.15
C ALA A 20 -20.22 -2.19 33.56
N HIS A 21 -19.03 -2.75 33.82
CA HIS A 21 -18.75 -3.99 34.59
C HIS A 21 -19.27 -5.30 33.97
N GLY A 22 -18.62 -6.45 34.10
CA GLY A 22 -17.61 -7.00 35.00
C GLY A 22 -17.76 -8.51 34.81
N SER A 23 -16.72 -9.34 34.79
CA SER A 23 -16.07 -9.92 35.96
C SER A 23 -15.59 -11.28 35.48
N SER A 24 -14.29 -11.55 35.50
CA SER A 24 -13.55 -12.12 36.63
C SER A 24 -13.43 -13.64 36.50
N GLN A 25 -12.20 -14.13 36.66
CA GLN A 25 -11.75 -15.17 37.60
C GLN A 25 -10.55 -15.94 37.01
N HIS A 26 -9.34 -15.74 37.58
CA HIS A 26 -8.70 -16.56 38.63
C HIS A 26 -8.00 -17.80 38.02
N ALA A 27 -6.79 -18.24 38.39
CA ALA A 27 -5.99 -18.03 39.59
C ALA A 27 -4.49 -18.41 39.36
N THR A 28 -3.66 -17.98 40.33
CA THR A 28 -2.36 -18.49 40.89
C THR A 28 -1.73 -19.78 40.33
N GLU A 29 -0.41 -19.99 40.30
CA GLU A 29 0.55 -20.12 41.42
C GLU A 29 1.99 -20.30 40.82
N ALA A 30 3.00 -19.46 41.10
CA ALA A 30 4.15 -19.67 42.00
C ALA A 30 4.76 -21.10 42.07
N ASP A 31 6.03 -21.30 41.67
CA ASP A 31 7.23 -21.37 42.55
C ASP A 31 8.46 -22.11 41.93
N ALA A 32 9.65 -21.82 42.48
CA ALA A 32 10.88 -22.63 42.58
C ALA A 32 11.88 -22.86 41.41
N VAL A 33 12.82 -21.90 41.35
CA VAL A 33 14.29 -21.91 41.18
C VAL A 33 15.11 -23.24 41.16
N SER A 34 16.13 -23.28 40.28
CA SER A 34 17.58 -23.56 40.57
C SER A 34 18.25 -24.77 39.87
N SER A 35 19.24 -24.50 38.99
CA SER A 35 20.63 -25.05 39.03
C SER A 35 21.42 -24.77 37.74
N SER A 36 22.57 -24.10 37.89
CA SER A 36 23.65 -23.83 36.89
C SER A 36 24.53 -25.10 36.63
N PRO A 37 25.66 -25.13 35.88
CA PRO A 37 26.42 -24.07 35.16
C PRO A 37 27.12 -24.49 33.81
N GLU A 38 27.82 -23.51 33.21
CA GLU A 38 29.21 -23.63 32.66
C GLU A 38 29.52 -23.86 31.15
N THR A 39 30.20 -22.83 30.60
CA THR A 39 31.27 -22.81 29.57
C THR A 39 30.96 -23.01 28.09
N ALA A 40 31.06 -21.90 27.33
CA ALA A 40 31.99 -21.80 26.20
C ALA A 40 32.36 -20.33 25.94
N ARG A 41 33.65 -20.02 26.06
CA ARG A 41 34.28 -18.74 25.71
C ARG A 41 34.54 -18.66 24.19
N MET A 42 34.71 -17.42 23.75
CA MET A 42 35.45 -16.92 22.57
C MET A 42 34.68 -16.64 21.27
N ILE A 43 34.54 -15.34 21.07
CA ILE A 43 34.32 -14.59 19.81
C ILE A 43 35.63 -14.64 18.99
N PRO A 44 35.58 -14.61 17.65
CA PRO A 44 35.78 -13.31 16.99
C PRO A 44 34.91 -13.09 15.73
N SER A 45 34.60 -11.82 15.45
CA SER A 45 34.03 -11.30 14.17
C SER A 45 35.16 -10.74 13.28
N PRO A 46 34.93 -10.23 12.04
CA PRO A 46 34.10 -10.67 10.90
C PRO A 46 35.00 -10.83 9.61
N PRO A 47 34.45 -10.97 8.39
CA PRO A 47 34.16 -9.76 7.62
C PRO A 47 32.83 -9.78 6.84
N MET A 48 32.36 -8.56 6.61
CA MET A 48 31.35 -8.10 5.69
C MET A 48 31.40 -8.83 4.33
N ASN A 49 30.25 -9.35 3.88
CA ASN A 49 29.98 -9.49 2.45
C ASN A 49 28.51 -9.17 2.15
N HIS A 50 28.35 -8.22 1.23
CA HIS A 50 27.12 -7.69 0.70
C HIS A 50 26.28 -8.74 -0.04
N ALA A 51 24.97 -8.50 0.03
CA ALA A 51 23.99 -8.65 -1.03
C ALA A 51 23.78 -10.05 -1.64
N THR A 52 22.70 -10.69 -1.20
CA THR A 52 21.71 -11.28 -2.11
C THR A 52 20.34 -11.21 -1.43
N GLU A 53 19.71 -10.03 -1.43
CA GLU A 53 18.25 -9.93 -1.34
C GLU A 53 17.71 -10.36 -2.71
N ALA A 54 17.67 -11.67 -2.93
CA ALA A 54 16.74 -12.28 -3.85
C ALA A 54 15.39 -12.33 -3.13
N ASP A 55 14.64 -11.22 -3.21
CA ASP A 55 13.23 -11.20 -2.85
C ASP A 55 12.53 -12.10 -3.87
N ALA A 56 12.37 -13.36 -3.47
CA ALA A 56 11.67 -14.38 -4.21
C ALA A 56 10.23 -13.89 -4.40
N VAL A 57 9.85 -13.63 -5.64
CA VAL A 57 8.44 -13.59 -6.01
C VAL A 57 7.87 -14.98 -5.70
N PRO A 58 6.90 -15.13 -4.79
CA PRO A 58 6.32 -16.43 -4.55
C PRO A 58 5.60 -16.86 -5.82
N SER A 59 6.00 -18.05 -6.29
CA SER A 59 5.27 -18.84 -7.28
C SER A 59 3.78 -18.83 -6.97
N ALA A 60 2.98 -18.85 -8.02
CA ALA A 60 1.53 -18.97 -7.96
C ALA A 60 1.12 -20.17 -7.09
N GLU A 61 0.85 -19.92 -5.81
CA GLU A 61 0.19 -20.85 -4.90
C GLU A 61 -1.30 -20.52 -4.92
N GLY A 62 -2.14 -21.52 -5.17
CA GLY A 62 -3.59 -21.37 -5.12
C GLY A 62 -4.03 -20.71 -3.82
N VAL A 63 -5.06 -19.84 -3.90
CA VAL A 63 -5.58 -18.99 -2.82
C VAL A 63 -5.31 -19.59 -1.43
N THR A 64 -4.21 -19.19 -0.80
CA THR A 64 -3.66 -19.88 0.37
C THR A 64 -4.43 -19.55 1.65
N SER A 65 -5.37 -18.61 1.60
CA SER A 65 -6.32 -18.29 2.67
C SER A 65 -7.42 -17.38 2.11
N PHE A 66 -8.67 -17.62 2.46
CA PHE A 66 -9.73 -16.63 2.21
C PHE A 66 -9.52 -15.43 3.15
N ILE A 67 -9.54 -14.23 2.59
CA ILE A 67 -9.56 -12.99 3.37
C ILE A 67 -11.01 -12.52 3.51
N ASP A 68 -11.33 -11.88 4.63
CA ASP A 68 -12.62 -11.24 4.81
C ASP A 68 -12.74 -9.99 3.93
N ILE A 69 -13.97 -9.62 3.57
CA ILE A 69 -14.24 -8.37 2.83
C ILE A 69 -13.75 -7.13 3.59
N THR A 70 -13.61 -7.23 4.91
CA THR A 70 -13.08 -6.17 5.76
C THR A 70 -11.59 -5.90 5.51
N ASP A 71 -10.80 -6.93 5.20
CA ASP A 71 -9.39 -6.77 4.85
C ASP A 71 -9.22 -6.14 3.47
N PHE A 72 -10.06 -6.50 2.50
CA PHE A 72 -10.11 -5.80 1.22
C PHE A 72 -10.53 -4.34 1.40
N ALA A 73 -11.51 -4.07 2.25
CA ALA A 73 -11.97 -2.71 2.54
C ALA A 73 -10.90 -1.82 3.21
N LYS A 74 -9.91 -2.41 3.91
CA LYS A 74 -8.74 -1.68 4.43
C LYS A 74 -7.84 -1.17 3.32
N VAL A 75 -7.81 -1.82 2.15
CA VAL A 75 -7.00 -1.38 1.01
C VAL A 75 -7.75 -0.27 0.26
N GLU A 76 -7.12 0.90 0.12
CA GLU A 76 -7.67 1.96 -0.71
C GLU A 76 -7.19 1.80 -2.14
N LEU A 77 -7.97 1.07 -2.94
CA LEU A 77 -7.81 1.03 -4.37
C LEU A 77 -8.55 2.19 -5.02
N ARG A 78 -7.84 2.96 -5.85
CA ARG A 78 -8.42 4.08 -6.61
C ARG A 78 -8.00 4.04 -8.08
N VAL A 79 -8.82 4.65 -8.92
CA VAL A 79 -8.47 4.95 -10.31
C VAL A 79 -7.56 6.16 -10.33
N GLY A 80 -6.42 6.03 -11.00
CA GLY A 80 -5.48 7.11 -11.20
C GLY A 80 -5.17 7.33 -12.68
N GLU A 81 -5.06 8.58 -13.10
CA GLU A 81 -4.61 8.95 -14.44
C GLU A 81 -3.12 9.31 -14.43
N VAL A 82 -2.34 8.72 -15.33
CA VAL A 82 -0.91 9.01 -15.42
C VAL A 82 -0.69 10.34 -16.14
N LEU A 83 -0.35 11.40 -15.41
CA LEU A 83 -0.07 12.72 -15.96
C LEU A 83 1.27 12.75 -16.70
N THR A 84 2.31 12.20 -16.07
CA THR A 84 3.66 12.11 -16.60
C THR A 84 4.30 10.78 -16.21
N ALA A 85 5.22 10.33 -17.05
CA ALA A 85 6.03 9.15 -16.84
C ALA A 85 7.47 9.50 -17.22
N GLU A 86 8.44 9.11 -16.38
CA GLU A 86 9.86 9.40 -16.58
C GLU A 86 10.71 8.18 -16.21
N ARG A 87 11.82 7.97 -16.92
CA ARG A 87 12.80 6.95 -16.57
C ARG A 87 13.73 7.46 -15.47
N ILE A 88 13.97 6.61 -14.49
CA ILE A 88 14.87 6.95 -13.39
C ILE A 88 16.32 6.64 -13.80
N PRO A 89 17.23 7.63 -13.81
CA PRO A 89 18.64 7.36 -13.97
C PRO A 89 19.10 6.52 -12.77
N LYS A 90 19.74 5.37 -13.03
CA LYS A 90 20.10 4.31 -12.07
C LYS A 90 19.01 3.30 -11.75
N ALA A 91 17.88 3.26 -12.47
CA ALA A 91 16.90 2.19 -12.31
C ALA A 91 16.30 1.73 -13.64
N ASP A 92 17.01 0.83 -14.31
CA ASP A 92 16.68 0.33 -15.65
C ASP A 92 15.34 -0.41 -15.74
N LYS A 93 14.79 -0.84 -14.60
CA LYS A 93 13.50 -1.55 -14.50
C LYS A 93 12.36 -0.70 -13.93
N LEU A 94 12.64 0.52 -13.45
CA LEU A 94 11.64 1.36 -12.77
C LEU A 94 11.30 2.60 -13.59
N LEU A 95 10.01 2.88 -13.70
CA LEU A 95 9.48 4.15 -14.17
C LEU A 95 8.93 4.96 -13.00
N LEU A 96 9.22 6.25 -13.03
CA LEU A 96 8.60 7.26 -12.19
C LEU A 96 7.30 7.70 -12.85
N LEU A 97 6.18 7.50 -12.17
CA LEU A 97 4.87 7.90 -12.67
C LEU A 97 4.31 8.97 -11.73
N THR A 98 3.81 10.06 -12.31
CA THR A 98 2.99 11.04 -11.58
C THR A 98 1.54 10.76 -11.92
N VAL A 99 0.79 10.31 -10.92
CA VAL A 99 -0.57 9.81 -11.09
C VAL A 99 -1.56 10.71 -10.34
N ASP A 100 -2.55 11.22 -11.06
CA ASP A 100 -3.67 11.94 -10.48
C ASP A 100 -4.75 10.96 -10.02
N ILE A 101 -4.98 10.90 -8.71
CA ILE A 101 -6.00 10.07 -8.09
C ILE A 101 -7.18 10.90 -7.56
N GLY A 102 -7.44 12.06 -8.16
CA GLY A 102 -8.51 12.97 -7.74
C GLY A 102 -8.23 13.67 -6.40
N GLU A 103 -6.96 13.86 -6.05
CA GLU A 103 -6.52 14.62 -4.87
C GLU A 103 -5.96 16.00 -5.29
N GLU A 104 -5.75 16.90 -4.32
CA GLU A 104 -5.20 18.24 -4.60
C GLU A 104 -3.81 18.21 -5.25
N LYS A 105 -3.02 17.17 -4.97
CA LYS A 105 -1.69 16.97 -5.54
C LYS A 105 -1.58 15.58 -6.16
N PRO A 106 -1.02 15.45 -7.36
CA PRO A 106 -0.77 14.16 -7.95
C PRO A 106 0.31 13.42 -7.15
N ARG A 107 0.19 12.10 -7.08
CA ARG A 107 1.10 11.26 -6.31
C ARG A 107 2.22 10.70 -7.18
N GLN A 108 3.37 10.52 -6.55
CA GLN A 108 4.50 9.87 -7.19
C GLN A 108 4.46 8.37 -6.92
N ILE A 109 4.47 7.55 -7.98
CA ILE A 109 4.44 6.09 -7.92
C ILE A 109 5.59 5.52 -8.74
N LEU A 110 6.34 4.59 -8.15
CA LEU A 110 7.37 3.84 -8.84
C LEU A 110 6.80 2.52 -9.35
N ALA A 111 6.90 2.29 -10.66
CA ALA A 111 6.40 1.07 -11.29
C ALA A 111 7.54 0.27 -11.95
N GLY A 112 7.61 -1.03 -11.66
CA GLY A 112 8.58 -1.99 -12.20
C GLY A 112 8.33 -2.43 -13.63
N ILE A 113 7.92 -1.51 -14.50
CA ILE A 113 7.40 -1.82 -15.85
C ILE A 113 8.23 -1.20 -16.99
N ALA A 114 9.37 -0.59 -16.66
CA ALA A 114 10.22 0.14 -17.61
C ALA A 114 10.79 -0.73 -18.75
N GLN A 115 10.84 -2.06 -18.55
CA GLN A 115 11.34 -3.02 -19.53
C GLN A 115 10.33 -3.32 -20.65
N HIS A 116 9.03 -3.09 -20.41
CA HIS A 116 7.97 -3.47 -21.34
C HIS A 116 7.13 -2.29 -21.83
N TYR A 117 7.22 -1.15 -21.17
CA TYR A 117 6.48 0.05 -21.52
C TYR A 117 7.40 1.25 -21.59
N GLU A 118 7.20 2.04 -22.64
CA GLU A 118 7.80 3.35 -22.77
C GLU A 118 6.94 4.40 -22.04
N PRO A 119 7.53 5.48 -21.50
CA PRO A 119 6.80 6.53 -20.81
C PRO A 119 5.63 7.11 -21.61
N GLU A 120 5.80 7.27 -22.92
CA GLU A 120 4.82 7.82 -23.84
C GLU A 120 3.57 6.94 -23.99
N GLN A 121 3.72 5.63 -23.76
CA GLN A 121 2.60 4.69 -23.86
C GLN A 121 1.71 4.71 -22.63
N ILE A 122 2.27 5.06 -21.47
CA ILE A 122 1.57 5.05 -20.18
C ILE A 122 0.91 6.40 -19.91
N ARG A 123 1.50 7.50 -20.38
CA ARG A 123 0.97 8.85 -20.22
C ARG A 123 -0.49 8.94 -20.72
N GLY A 124 -1.35 9.55 -19.91
CA GLY A 124 -2.78 9.72 -20.17
C GLY A 124 -3.62 8.45 -19.94
N ARG A 125 -3.03 7.33 -19.50
CA ARG A 125 -3.79 6.12 -19.20
C ARG A 125 -4.40 6.17 -17.80
N LYS A 126 -5.61 5.65 -17.69
CA LYS A 126 -6.27 5.35 -16.41
C LYS A 126 -5.87 3.95 -15.93
N ILE A 127 -5.36 3.90 -14.71
CA ILE A 127 -4.76 2.71 -14.10
C ILE A 127 -5.31 2.49 -12.69
N ALA A 128 -5.31 1.25 -12.23
CA ALA A 128 -5.64 0.93 -10.85
C ALA A 128 -4.41 1.12 -9.96
N VAL A 129 -4.56 1.90 -8.89
CA VAL A 129 -3.48 2.18 -7.92
C VAL A 129 -3.93 1.97 -6.49
N VAL A 130 -3.01 1.52 -5.65
CA VAL A 130 -3.21 1.45 -4.19
C VAL A 130 -2.71 2.74 -3.55
N ALA A 131 -3.62 3.47 -2.91
CA ALA A 131 -3.37 4.79 -2.34
C ALA A 131 -3.02 4.78 -0.83
N ASN A 132 -3.27 3.69 -0.10
CA ASN A 132 -3.01 3.66 1.35
C ASN A 132 -1.77 2.85 1.76
N LEU A 133 -0.81 2.66 0.85
CA LEU A 133 0.46 2.05 1.19
C LEU A 133 1.39 3.05 1.89
N LYS A 134 2.18 2.56 2.82
CA LYS A 134 3.24 3.37 3.44
C LYS A 134 4.22 3.82 2.36
N PRO A 135 4.59 5.11 2.29
CA PRO A 135 5.57 5.58 1.34
C PRO A 135 6.87 4.79 1.45
N ARG A 136 7.36 4.23 0.34
CA ARG A 136 8.61 3.47 0.30
C ARG A 136 9.61 4.24 -0.54
N LYS A 137 10.80 4.48 0.03
CA LYS A 137 11.92 5.08 -0.70
C LYS A 137 12.69 4.00 -1.43
N LEU A 138 12.86 4.18 -2.74
CA LEU A 138 13.62 3.27 -3.59
C LEU A 138 14.55 4.10 -4.47
N ARG A 139 15.86 3.86 -4.34
CA ARG A 139 16.92 4.54 -5.12
C ARG A 139 16.83 6.08 -5.11
N GLY A 140 16.41 6.65 -3.98
CA GLY A 140 16.31 8.11 -3.79
C GLY A 140 14.95 8.73 -4.14
N TYR A 141 14.03 7.96 -4.72
CA TYR A 141 12.67 8.39 -5.04
C TYR A 141 11.69 7.81 -4.02
N GLU A 142 10.65 8.57 -3.68
CA GLU A 142 9.56 8.11 -2.82
C GLU A 142 8.40 7.60 -3.68
N SER A 143 7.96 6.36 -3.42
CA SER A 143 6.73 5.80 -4.00
C SER A 143 5.62 5.89 -2.96
N GLN A 144 4.58 6.67 -3.24
CA GLN A 144 3.41 6.91 -2.39
C GLN A 144 2.21 6.05 -2.81
N GLY A 145 2.48 4.93 -3.46
CA GLY A 145 1.49 3.99 -3.93
C GLY A 145 2.12 2.86 -4.72
N MET A 146 1.25 2.01 -5.27
CA MET A 146 1.62 0.90 -6.12
C MET A 146 0.64 0.81 -7.28
N LEU A 147 1.18 0.75 -8.50
CA LEU A 147 0.42 0.44 -9.71
C LEU A 147 0.13 -1.07 -9.74
N LEU A 148 -1.10 -1.43 -10.06
CA LEU A 148 -1.48 -2.83 -10.23
C LEU A 148 -1.24 -3.30 -11.67
N ALA A 149 -0.53 -4.41 -11.79
CA ALA A 149 -0.30 -5.08 -13.05
C ALA A 149 -0.44 -6.60 -12.85
N ALA A 150 -0.98 -7.28 -13.85
CA ALA A 150 -1.00 -8.72 -13.92
C ALA A 150 0.30 -9.23 -14.56
N SER A 151 0.92 -10.25 -13.99
CA SER A 151 2.05 -10.94 -14.63
C SER A 151 1.49 -12.01 -15.56
N VAL A 152 1.76 -11.90 -16.87
CA VAL A 152 1.22 -12.80 -17.89
C VAL A 152 2.34 -13.54 -18.62
N GLY A 153 2.14 -14.85 -18.80
CA GLY A 153 3.08 -15.75 -19.47
C GLY A 153 4.25 -16.19 -18.58
N ASP A 154 5.03 -17.15 -19.08
CA ASP A 154 6.18 -17.72 -18.37
C ASP A 154 7.28 -16.68 -18.07
N GLU A 155 7.36 -15.62 -18.87
CA GLU A 155 8.32 -14.53 -18.72
C GLU A 155 7.86 -13.45 -17.72
N GLY A 156 6.63 -13.56 -17.19
CA GLY A 156 6.11 -12.64 -16.17
C GLY A 156 5.91 -11.22 -16.69
N LYS A 157 5.52 -11.04 -17.95
CA LYS A 157 5.31 -9.71 -18.54
C LYS A 157 4.22 -8.94 -17.77
N PRO A 158 4.50 -7.74 -17.24
CA PRO A 158 3.51 -6.95 -16.55
C PRO A 158 2.48 -6.40 -17.55
N VAL A 159 1.21 -6.62 -17.28
CA VAL A 159 0.07 -6.06 -18.00
C VAL A 159 -0.65 -5.12 -17.04
N ILE A 160 -0.60 -3.82 -17.33
CA ILE A 160 -1.17 -2.80 -16.46
C ILE A 160 -2.69 -2.99 -16.35
N ALA A 161 -3.22 -2.99 -15.13
CA ALA A 161 -4.65 -3.00 -14.89
C ALA A 161 -5.25 -1.66 -15.33
N THR A 162 -6.05 -1.69 -16.39
CA THR A 162 -6.70 -0.52 -17.01
C THR A 162 -8.21 -0.72 -17.03
N PHE A 163 -8.95 0.35 -17.27
CA PHE A 163 -10.41 0.34 -17.34
C PHE A 163 -10.87 0.43 -18.80
N ALA A 164 -11.89 -0.36 -19.16
CA ALA A 164 -12.48 -0.35 -20.49
C ALA A 164 -13.34 0.90 -20.73
N GLU A 165 -13.96 1.41 -19.67
CA GLU A 165 -14.79 2.61 -19.66
C GLU A 165 -14.02 3.82 -19.11
N ASP A 166 -14.49 5.02 -19.42
CA ASP A 166 -13.95 6.23 -18.80
C ASP A 166 -14.43 6.34 -17.35
N VAL A 167 -13.49 6.23 -16.42
CA VAL A 167 -13.76 6.31 -14.98
C VAL A 167 -13.13 7.59 -14.42
N PRO A 168 -13.83 8.39 -13.61
CA PRO A 168 -13.26 9.62 -13.05
C PRO A 168 -12.05 9.33 -12.16
N ASN A 169 -11.08 10.25 -12.18
CA ASN A 169 -9.87 10.14 -11.36
C ASN A 169 -10.27 10.16 -9.88
N GLY A 170 -9.70 9.24 -9.10
CA GLY A 170 -10.04 9.06 -7.69
C GLY A 170 -11.25 8.18 -7.39
N ALA A 171 -11.91 7.62 -8.41
CA ALA A 171 -12.97 6.64 -8.18
C ALA A 171 -12.44 5.44 -7.38
N ARG A 172 -13.18 5.05 -6.33
CA ARG A 172 -12.82 3.92 -5.47
C ARG A 172 -13.21 2.61 -6.13
N LEU A 173 -12.29 1.64 -6.19
CA LEU A 173 -12.59 0.28 -6.62
C LEU A 173 -13.24 -0.49 -5.47
N LYS A 174 -14.21 -1.34 -5.80
CA LYS A 174 -15.01 -2.14 -4.87
C LYS A 174 -15.31 -3.51 -5.46
#